data_AF-A0A351FLP8-F1
#
_entry.id   AF-A0A351FLP8-F1
#
_cell.length_a   1.000
_cell.length_b   1.000
_cell.length_c   1.000
_cell.angle_alpha   90.00
_cell.angle_beta   90.00
_cell.angle_gamma   90.00
#
_symmetry.space_group_name_H-M   'P 1'
#
loop_
_entity.id
_entity.type
_entity.pdbx_description
1 polymer ?
#
loop_
_entity_poly.entity_id
_entity_poly.type
_entity_poly.pdbx_seq_one_letter_code
_entity_poly.pdbx_strand_id
1 'polypeptide(L)'
;MKLIRHEGYARAGLIGNPTDGYGGKTISFTMTNFKATVVMYPWEQLEILWSQEDKNRFDSLDDLVEDVNLNGYYGGVRLVKATLKRFDEYCRAQEIALSDQPFSVRYETAIPRGVGLSGSSAIIVATLHCLMEFYGVSIPQIVQPSLVRAVENEELGIACGYQDRVVQVYQGLVAMDFSSMEPIEGYECGLYESLTADVLPPVYVCYDTEGAKTSASVHGPLRTRMAERADLQETMEQIAALVPEARDALSEGDHPRLHALIDRNFDLRAGLYDIREDHRRMIETARGVGVSAKFAGSGGAIVGTYDTPQRFEALVTAMSRACPAWRVIRPQIPGSR
;
A
#
# COMPACT_ATOMS: atom_id res chain seq x y z
N MET A 1 -8.17 25.69 20.41
CA MET A 1 -8.49 24.29 20.09
C MET A 1 -7.26 23.65 19.48
N LYS A 2 -6.74 22.54 20.03
CA LYS A 2 -5.62 21.83 19.44
C LYS A 2 -6.13 21.08 18.19
N LEU A 3 -5.63 21.44 17.02
CA LEU A 3 -5.92 20.75 15.76
C LEU A 3 -4.78 19.77 15.50
N ILE A 4 -5.10 18.47 15.46
CA ILE A 4 -4.14 17.40 15.18
C ILE A 4 -4.34 16.98 13.73
N ARG A 5 -3.24 16.85 13.00
CA ARG A 5 -3.24 16.46 11.59
C ARG A 5 -2.09 15.50 11.33
N HIS A 6 -2.42 14.31 10.84
CA HIS A 6 -1.46 13.33 10.37
C HIS A 6 -1.76 12.89 8.94
N GLU A 7 -0.72 12.45 8.25
CA GLU A 7 -0.77 12.07 6.85
C GLU A 7 -0.26 10.63 6.67
N GLY A 8 -0.97 9.84 5.87
CA GLY A 8 -0.54 8.52 5.41
C GLY A 8 -0.25 8.59 3.93
N TYR A 9 0.96 8.21 3.52
CA TYR A 9 1.40 8.32 2.12
C TYR A 9 1.02 7.10 1.28
N ALA A 10 0.83 7.31 -0.02
CA ALA A 10 0.77 6.21 -0.98
C ALA A 10 2.09 5.43 -0.99
N ARG A 11 2.04 4.16 -1.41
CA ARG A 11 3.23 3.30 -1.49
C ARG A 11 3.27 2.47 -2.76
N ALA A 12 4.47 2.15 -3.21
CA ALA A 12 4.70 1.15 -4.26
C ALA A 12 5.63 0.04 -3.74
N GLY A 13 5.23 -1.21 -3.94
CA GLY A 13 6.09 -2.36 -3.72
C GLY A 13 7.12 -2.46 -4.84
N LEU A 14 8.38 -2.19 -4.55
CA LEU A 14 9.46 -2.24 -5.53
C LEU A 14 9.75 -3.70 -5.92
N ILE A 15 9.90 -4.60 -4.96
CA ILE A 15 10.14 -6.03 -5.21
C ILE A 15 9.65 -6.92 -4.07
N GLY A 16 9.39 -8.20 -4.37
CA GLY A 16 9.03 -9.25 -3.41
C GLY A 16 7.52 -9.47 -3.24
N ASN A 17 6.66 -8.59 -3.74
CA ASN A 17 5.21 -8.80 -3.69
C ASN A 17 4.79 -9.96 -4.62
N PRO A 18 3.87 -10.85 -4.19
CA PRO A 18 2.98 -10.73 -3.02
C PRO A 18 3.43 -11.51 -1.76
N THR A 19 4.73 -11.77 -1.57
CA THR A 19 5.23 -12.73 -0.55
C THR A 19 5.03 -12.27 0.90
N ASP A 20 4.70 -11.00 1.14
CA ASP A 20 4.58 -10.41 2.47
C ASP A 20 3.47 -11.05 3.33
N GLY A 21 2.40 -11.55 2.71
CA GLY A 21 1.36 -12.32 3.41
C GLY A 21 1.70 -13.79 3.66
N TYR A 22 2.89 -14.25 3.24
CA TYR A 22 3.27 -15.67 3.14
C TYR A 22 4.65 -15.97 3.74
N GLY A 23 5.14 -15.10 4.65
CA GLY A 23 6.44 -15.29 5.30
C GLY A 23 7.64 -14.97 4.41
N GLY A 24 7.44 -14.17 3.36
CA GLY A 24 8.52 -13.75 2.48
C GLY A 24 9.14 -12.41 2.85
N LYS A 25 9.71 -11.74 1.86
CA LYS A 25 10.46 -10.49 2.00
C LYS A 25 9.99 -9.49 0.96
N THR A 26 10.11 -8.20 1.23
CA THR A 26 9.77 -7.13 0.26
C THR A 26 10.66 -5.92 0.42
N ILE A 27 10.86 -5.17 -0.66
CA ILE A 27 11.33 -3.78 -0.59
C ILE A 27 10.25 -2.90 -1.20
N SER A 28 9.86 -1.85 -0.49
CA SER A 28 8.81 -0.92 -0.91
C SER A 28 9.22 0.50 -0.55
N PHE A 29 8.61 1.49 -1.20
CA PHE A 29 8.78 2.89 -0.83
C PHE A 29 7.46 3.64 -0.71
N THR A 30 7.42 4.66 0.15
CA THR A 30 6.33 5.64 0.15
C THR A 30 6.58 6.75 -0.87
N MET A 31 5.50 7.38 -1.32
CA MET A 31 5.54 8.54 -2.20
C MET A 31 4.59 9.64 -1.70
N THR A 32 5.07 10.87 -1.57
CA THR A 32 4.28 12.00 -1.06
C THR A 32 3.34 12.61 -2.10
N ASN A 33 3.42 12.16 -3.37
CA ASN A 33 2.55 12.62 -4.45
C ASN A 33 1.07 12.44 -4.12
N PHE A 34 0.73 11.39 -3.36
CA PHE A 34 -0.63 11.12 -2.92
C PHE A 34 -0.64 10.79 -1.42
N LYS A 35 -1.66 11.26 -0.72
CA LYS A 35 -1.80 11.07 0.71
C LYS A 35 -3.24 10.98 1.17
N ALA A 36 -3.45 10.20 2.22
CA ALA A 36 -4.59 10.32 3.10
C ALA A 36 -4.23 11.32 4.21
N THR A 37 -5.14 12.23 4.54
CA THR A 37 -5.01 13.18 5.64
C THR A 37 -6.12 12.91 6.63
N VAL A 38 -5.78 12.79 7.91
CA VAL A 38 -6.75 12.70 9.01
C VAL A 38 -6.58 13.93 9.88
N VAL A 39 -7.70 14.58 10.19
CA VAL A 39 -7.76 15.73 11.07
C VAL A 39 -8.61 15.37 12.27
N MET A 40 -8.10 15.66 13.47
CA MET A 40 -8.74 15.38 14.74
C MET A 40 -8.64 16.58 15.67
N TYR A 41 -9.69 16.88 16.43
CA TYR A 41 -9.69 17.95 17.42
C TYR A 41 -10.71 17.68 18.54
N PRO A 42 -10.48 18.20 19.76
CA PRO A 42 -11.45 18.08 20.85
C PRO A 42 -12.82 18.64 20.46
N TRP A 43 -13.88 17.94 20.86
CA TRP A 43 -15.25 18.30 20.52
C TRP A 43 -16.22 17.95 21.65
N GLU A 44 -17.47 18.41 21.56
CA GLU A 44 -18.50 18.17 22.58
C GLU A 44 -18.97 16.71 22.59
N GLN A 45 -18.88 16.01 21.46
CA GLN A 45 -19.27 14.62 21.29
C GLN A 45 -18.27 13.89 20.39
N LEU A 46 -18.15 12.57 20.54
CA LEU A 46 -17.36 11.77 19.62
C LEU A 46 -18.10 11.72 18.27
N GLU A 47 -17.51 12.34 17.26
CA GLU A 47 -18.09 12.45 15.93
C GLU A 47 -17.10 12.01 14.85
N ILE A 48 -17.57 11.20 13.91
CA ILE A 48 -16.81 10.83 12.71
C ILE A 48 -17.49 11.53 11.54
N LEU A 49 -16.82 12.55 11.03
CA LEU A 49 -17.32 13.35 9.91
C LEU A 49 -17.18 12.59 8.60
N TRP A 50 -18.20 12.75 7.77
CA TRP A 50 -18.28 12.19 6.44
C TRP A 50 -17.24 12.84 5.53
N SER A 51 -16.52 12.04 4.76
CA SER A 51 -15.67 12.53 3.68
C SER A 51 -16.47 12.64 2.37
N GLN A 52 -15.85 13.21 1.33
CA GLN A 52 -16.43 13.18 -0.02
C GLN A 52 -16.64 11.78 -0.58
N GLU A 53 -15.95 10.77 -0.03
CA GLU A 53 -16.04 9.38 -0.47
C GLU A 53 -17.13 8.59 0.27
N ASP A 54 -17.79 9.18 1.26
CA ASP A 54 -18.88 8.55 2.01
C ASP A 54 -20.24 9.08 1.55
N LYS A 55 -20.35 9.60 0.32
CA LYS A 55 -21.61 10.16 -0.21
C LYS A 55 -22.74 9.14 -0.13
N ASN A 56 -23.84 9.57 0.47
CA ASN A 56 -25.12 8.85 0.51
C ASN A 56 -26.25 9.67 -0.13
N ARG A 57 -25.88 10.61 -1.00
CA ARG A 57 -26.80 11.45 -1.77
C ARG A 57 -26.31 11.44 -3.21
N PHE A 58 -27.21 11.05 -4.10
CA PHE A 58 -26.95 10.86 -5.52
C PHE A 58 -28.05 11.56 -6.30
N ASP A 59 -27.72 12.07 -7.48
CA ASP A 59 -28.67 12.81 -8.32
C ASP A 59 -29.69 11.86 -8.98
N SER A 60 -29.36 10.57 -9.10
CA SER A 60 -30.23 9.52 -9.64
C SER A 60 -29.82 8.12 -9.16
N LEU A 61 -30.61 7.09 -9.50
CA LEU A 61 -30.23 5.70 -9.27
C LEU A 61 -29.03 5.28 -10.12
N ASP A 62 -28.93 5.78 -11.36
CA ASP A 62 -27.81 5.47 -12.24
C ASP A 62 -26.49 6.03 -11.68
N ASP A 63 -26.52 7.23 -11.11
CA ASP A 63 -25.39 7.86 -10.41
C ASP A 63 -24.94 7.03 -9.20
N LEU A 64 -25.89 6.53 -8.39
CA LEU A 64 -25.57 5.59 -7.30
C LEU A 64 -24.96 4.28 -7.82
N VAL A 65 -25.51 3.69 -8.89
CA VAL A 65 -25.01 2.43 -9.44
C VAL A 65 -23.61 2.61 -10.02
N GLU A 66 -23.35 3.71 -10.71
CA GLU A 66 -22.02 4.06 -11.22
C GLU A 66 -21.02 4.24 -10.08
N ASP A 67 -21.37 5.01 -9.04
CA ASP A 67 -20.53 5.20 -7.86
C ASP A 67 -20.23 3.87 -7.16
N VAL A 68 -21.23 3.03 -6.90
CA VAL A 68 -21.04 1.73 -6.25
C VAL A 68 -20.19 0.77 -7.09
N ASN A 69 -20.34 0.79 -8.41
CA ASN A 69 -19.52 -0.06 -9.29
C ASN A 69 -18.05 0.36 -9.29
N LEU A 70 -17.77 1.65 -9.12
CA LEU A 70 -16.41 2.20 -9.07
C LEU A 70 -15.81 2.10 -7.65
N ASN A 71 -16.54 2.60 -6.66
CA ASN A 71 -16.07 2.84 -5.31
C ASN A 71 -16.44 1.73 -4.32
N GLY A 72 -17.30 0.80 -4.73
CA GLY A 72 -17.90 -0.21 -3.87
C GLY A 72 -18.97 0.38 -2.96
N TYR A 73 -19.52 -0.47 -2.09
CA TYR A 73 -20.60 -0.10 -1.17
C TYR A 73 -20.13 0.65 0.08
N TYR A 74 -18.82 0.67 0.34
CA TYR A 74 -18.27 1.14 1.62
C TYR A 74 -17.18 2.20 1.40
N GLY A 75 -17.34 3.32 2.12
CA GLY A 75 -16.31 4.37 2.24
C GLY A 75 -15.28 4.08 3.33
N GLY A 76 -14.41 5.05 3.57
CA GLY A 76 -13.30 4.98 4.54
C GLY A 76 -13.73 5.22 5.99
N VAL A 77 -14.97 5.68 6.25
CA VAL A 77 -15.48 5.83 7.63
C VAL A 77 -15.35 4.54 8.44
N ARG A 78 -15.54 3.37 7.83
CA ARG A 78 -15.38 2.08 8.52
C ARG A 78 -13.94 1.84 8.98
N LEU A 79 -12.95 2.30 8.21
CA LEU A 79 -11.53 2.18 8.54
C LEU A 79 -11.23 3.03 9.77
N VAL A 80 -11.75 4.26 9.81
CA VAL A 80 -11.63 5.15 10.98
C VAL A 80 -12.26 4.50 12.21
N LYS A 81 -13.52 4.03 12.12
CA LYS A 81 -14.22 3.35 13.24
C LYS A 81 -13.46 2.14 13.76
N ALA A 82 -13.00 1.27 12.87
CA ALA A 82 -12.23 0.08 13.22
C ALA A 82 -10.90 0.46 13.88
N THR A 83 -10.24 1.52 13.42
CA THR A 83 -9.01 2.04 14.03
C THR A 83 -9.26 2.54 15.46
N LEU A 84 -10.33 3.31 15.68
CA LEU A 84 -10.71 3.78 17.02
C LEU A 84 -10.91 2.62 18.01
N LYS A 85 -11.66 1.60 17.58
CA LYS A 85 -11.92 0.40 18.39
C LYS A 85 -10.64 -0.37 18.69
N ARG A 86 -9.80 -0.63 17.68
CA ARG A 86 -8.54 -1.36 17.86
C ARG A 86 -7.53 -0.59 18.71
N PHE A 87 -7.54 0.74 18.65
CA PHE A 87 -6.72 1.58 19.52
C PHE A 87 -7.16 1.48 20.99
N ASP A 88 -8.47 1.60 21.27
CA ASP A 88 -9.01 1.41 22.63
C ASP A 88 -8.69 0.00 23.18
N GLU A 89 -8.84 -1.04 22.36
CA GLU A 89 -8.49 -2.41 22.74
C GLU A 89 -6.99 -2.58 23.01
N TYR A 90 -6.12 -1.99 22.18
CA TYR A 90 -4.68 -1.97 22.43
C TYR A 90 -4.37 -1.28 23.77
N CYS A 91 -4.93 -0.09 24.01
CA CYS A 91 -4.69 0.65 25.25
C CYS A 91 -5.17 -0.15 26.47
N ARG A 92 -6.34 -0.80 26.40
CA ARG A 92 -6.82 -1.67 27.49
C ARG A 92 -5.90 -2.87 27.73
N ALA A 93 -5.42 -3.51 26.68
CA ALA A 93 -4.51 -4.65 26.77
C ALA A 93 -3.14 -4.25 27.38
N GLN A 94 -2.70 -3.01 27.15
CA GLN A 94 -1.48 -2.44 27.71
C GLN A 94 -1.71 -1.67 29.03
N GLU A 95 -2.91 -1.75 29.62
CA GLU A 95 -3.29 -1.05 30.86
C GLU A 95 -3.10 0.49 30.80
N ILE A 96 -3.23 1.07 29.61
CA ILE A 96 -3.14 2.52 29.35
C ILE A 96 -4.52 3.15 29.54
N ALA A 97 -4.65 4.02 30.55
CA ALA A 97 -5.87 4.78 30.80
C ALA A 97 -6.01 5.93 29.80
N LEU A 98 -7.10 5.93 29.03
CA LEU A 98 -7.46 7.01 28.11
C LEU A 98 -8.33 8.06 28.82
N SER A 99 -8.17 9.33 28.45
CA SER A 99 -9.10 10.39 28.88
C SER A 99 -10.48 10.20 28.26
N ASP A 100 -11.53 10.65 28.93
CA ASP A 100 -12.92 10.65 28.44
C ASP A 100 -13.24 11.82 27.48
N GLN A 101 -12.24 12.63 27.13
CA GLN A 101 -12.40 13.78 26.24
C GLN A 101 -12.91 13.36 24.85
N PRO A 102 -14.08 13.84 24.40
CA PRO A 102 -14.58 13.57 23.06
C PRO A 102 -13.79 14.36 21.99
N PHE A 103 -13.87 13.88 20.76
CA PHE A 103 -13.24 14.51 19.59
C PHE A 103 -14.08 14.35 18.34
N SER A 104 -13.86 15.26 17.39
CA SER A 104 -14.30 15.10 16.01
C SER A 104 -13.12 14.62 15.17
N VAL A 105 -13.37 13.67 14.26
CA VAL A 105 -12.37 13.15 13.32
C VAL A 105 -12.92 13.14 11.90
N ARG A 106 -12.08 13.54 10.94
CA ARG A 106 -12.37 13.50 9.51
C ARG A 106 -11.17 12.96 8.76
N TYR A 107 -11.41 12.19 7.71
CA TYR A 107 -10.38 11.81 6.76
C TYR A 107 -10.67 12.39 5.36
N GLU A 108 -9.61 12.60 4.59
CA GLU A 108 -9.64 12.89 3.16
C GLU A 108 -8.51 12.12 2.49
N THR A 109 -8.66 11.72 1.24
CA THR A 109 -7.59 11.03 0.50
C THR A 109 -7.50 11.50 -0.93
N ALA A 110 -6.28 11.68 -1.40
CA ALA A 110 -5.95 11.90 -2.81
C ALA A 110 -5.30 10.65 -3.44
N ILE A 111 -5.19 9.54 -2.69
CA ILE A 111 -4.63 8.29 -3.18
C ILE A 111 -5.64 7.64 -4.14
N PRO A 112 -5.27 7.40 -5.41
CA PRO A 112 -6.19 6.80 -6.37
C PRO A 112 -6.72 5.46 -5.86
N ARG A 113 -8.04 5.27 -5.94
CA ARG A 113 -8.73 4.08 -5.42
C ARG A 113 -8.56 2.91 -6.38
N GLY A 114 -8.52 1.69 -5.82
CA GLY A 114 -8.55 0.45 -6.61
C GLY A 114 -7.25 0.08 -7.35
N VAL A 115 -6.28 1.00 -7.45
CA VAL A 115 -5.03 0.79 -8.22
C VAL A 115 -3.86 0.22 -7.43
N GLY A 116 -4.10 -0.28 -6.22
CA GLY A 116 -3.05 -0.93 -5.44
C GLY A 116 -1.94 0.01 -4.94
N LEU A 117 -2.25 1.28 -4.64
CA LEU A 117 -1.35 2.25 -3.99
C LEU A 117 -1.58 2.42 -2.48
N SER A 118 -2.39 1.54 -1.87
CA SER A 118 -2.63 1.40 -0.43
C SER A 118 -3.28 2.60 0.27
N GLY A 119 -4.36 3.11 -0.34
CA GLY A 119 -5.17 4.17 0.26
C GLY A 119 -5.84 3.78 1.58
N SER A 120 -6.29 2.53 1.73
CA SER A 120 -6.98 2.08 2.96
C SER A 120 -6.03 2.08 4.17
N SER A 121 -4.88 1.44 4.05
CA SER A 121 -3.88 1.42 5.13
C SER A 121 -3.31 2.81 5.42
N ALA A 122 -3.22 3.70 4.42
CA ALA A 122 -2.82 5.10 4.64
C ALA A 122 -3.80 5.84 5.57
N ILE A 123 -5.11 5.65 5.38
CA ILE A 123 -6.15 6.23 6.25
C ILE A 123 -6.01 5.68 7.68
N ILE A 124 -5.77 4.37 7.83
CA ILE A 124 -5.62 3.73 9.14
C ILE A 124 -4.36 4.25 9.86
N VAL A 125 -3.21 4.32 9.17
CA VAL A 125 -1.96 4.84 9.74
C VAL A 125 -2.12 6.28 10.21
N ALA A 126 -2.69 7.16 9.37
CA ALA A 126 -2.93 8.54 9.73
C ALA A 126 -3.91 8.68 10.91
N THR A 127 -4.94 7.82 10.97
CA THR A 127 -5.89 7.78 12.09
C THR A 127 -5.20 7.34 13.38
N LEU A 128 -4.36 6.30 13.32
CA LEU A 128 -3.60 5.81 14.47
C LEU A 128 -2.67 6.90 15.02
N HIS A 129 -1.93 7.61 14.16
CA HIS A 129 -1.04 8.70 14.58
C HIS A 129 -1.80 9.87 15.20
N CYS A 130 -2.98 10.22 14.67
CA CYS A 130 -3.87 11.19 15.31
C CYS A 130 -4.29 10.76 16.72
N LEU A 131 -4.64 9.49 16.92
CA LEU A 131 -5.04 8.96 18.24
C LEU A 131 -3.89 8.96 19.24
N MET A 132 -2.71 8.52 18.80
CA MET A 132 -1.49 8.56 19.60
C MET A 132 -1.19 9.98 20.08
N GLU A 133 -1.28 10.98 19.19
CA GLU A 133 -1.06 12.38 19.58
C GLU A 133 -2.19 12.96 20.44
N PHE A 134 -3.45 12.61 20.15
CA PHE A 134 -4.62 13.12 20.87
C PHE A 134 -4.62 12.65 22.32
N TYR A 135 -4.38 11.37 22.54
CA TYR A 135 -4.36 10.75 23.87
C TYR A 135 -2.97 10.76 24.54
N GLY A 136 -1.93 11.22 23.85
CA GLY A 136 -0.56 11.20 24.38
C GLY A 136 -0.01 9.78 24.57
N VAL A 137 -0.46 8.83 23.76
CA VAL A 137 -0.06 7.41 23.81
C VAL A 137 1.11 7.18 22.86
N SER A 138 2.17 6.53 23.35
CA SER A 138 3.30 6.10 22.53
C SER A 138 3.20 4.60 22.28
N ILE A 139 3.03 4.21 21.01
CA ILE A 139 3.05 2.82 20.55
C ILE A 139 4.40 2.59 19.87
N PRO A 140 5.17 1.54 20.23
CA PRO A 140 6.43 1.24 19.59
C PRO A 140 6.29 1.15 18.06
N GLN A 141 7.19 1.80 17.31
CA GLN A 141 7.13 1.84 15.84
C GLN A 141 7.06 0.44 15.22
N ILE A 142 7.73 -0.53 15.83
CA ILE A 142 7.74 -1.95 15.39
C ILE A 142 6.37 -2.63 15.51
N VAL A 143 5.53 -2.21 16.46
CA VAL A 143 4.19 -2.76 16.74
C VAL A 143 3.13 -2.13 15.85
N GLN A 144 3.27 -0.83 15.53
CA GLN A 144 2.28 -0.07 14.77
C GLN A 144 1.82 -0.77 13.46
N PRO A 145 2.71 -1.32 12.60
CA PRO A 145 2.27 -1.99 11.38
C PRO A 145 1.32 -3.17 11.63
N SER A 146 1.58 -3.97 12.66
CA SER A 146 0.77 -5.14 12.98
C SER A 146 -0.56 -4.75 13.63
N LEU A 147 -0.60 -3.67 14.41
CA LEU A 147 -1.85 -3.08 14.87
C LEU A 147 -2.69 -2.54 13.70
N VAL A 148 -2.08 -1.80 12.77
CA VAL A 148 -2.74 -1.31 11.54
C VAL A 148 -3.26 -2.48 10.70
N ARG A 149 -2.51 -3.59 10.61
CA ARG A 149 -2.95 -4.83 9.93
C ARG A 149 -4.23 -5.36 10.55
N ALA A 150 -4.28 -5.45 11.88
CA ALA A 150 -5.40 -6.04 12.60
C ALA A 150 -6.71 -5.27 12.35
N VAL A 151 -6.65 -3.96 12.12
CA VAL A 151 -7.81 -3.14 11.71
C VAL A 151 -8.45 -3.65 10.42
N GLU A 152 -7.65 -4.00 9.42
CA GLU A 152 -8.20 -4.56 8.17
C GLU A 152 -8.54 -6.04 8.31
N ASN A 153 -7.59 -6.83 8.83
CA ASN A 153 -7.66 -8.29 8.76
C ASN A 153 -8.59 -8.93 9.78
N GLU A 154 -8.53 -8.48 11.03
CA GLU A 154 -9.26 -9.08 12.15
C GLU A 154 -10.57 -8.35 12.40
N GLU A 155 -10.55 -7.02 12.41
CA GLU A 155 -11.73 -6.21 12.70
C GLU A 155 -12.71 -6.13 11.52
N LEU A 156 -12.19 -5.88 10.31
CA LEU A 156 -13.02 -5.70 9.11
C LEU A 156 -13.09 -6.94 8.20
N GLY A 157 -12.35 -8.01 8.52
CA GLY A 157 -12.30 -9.23 7.71
C GLY A 157 -11.72 -9.04 6.30
N ILE A 158 -10.98 -7.97 6.07
CA ILE A 158 -10.34 -7.65 4.79
C ILE A 158 -8.98 -8.36 4.72
N ALA A 159 -8.85 -9.30 3.79
CA ALA A 159 -7.56 -9.95 3.53
C ALA A 159 -6.53 -8.91 3.03
N CYS A 160 -5.42 -8.79 3.75
CA CYS A 160 -4.32 -7.88 3.39
C CYS A 160 -2.96 -8.50 3.75
N GLY A 161 -1.91 -8.05 3.06
CA GLY A 161 -0.50 -8.48 3.25
C GLY A 161 0.11 -7.98 4.56
N TYR A 162 1.39 -7.65 4.61
CA TYR A 162 2.06 -6.91 5.69
C TYR A 162 2.72 -5.61 5.22
N GLN A 163 3.21 -5.57 3.97
CA GLN A 163 4.15 -4.54 3.53
C GLN A 163 3.59 -3.11 3.57
N ASP A 164 2.31 -2.93 3.25
CA ASP A 164 1.68 -1.63 3.00
C ASP A 164 1.83 -0.68 4.18
N ARG A 165 1.53 -1.18 5.37
CA ARG A 165 1.56 -0.42 6.60
C ARG A 165 2.93 -0.35 7.24
N VAL A 166 3.80 -1.33 7.00
CA VAL A 166 5.19 -1.23 7.43
C VAL A 166 5.85 -0.06 6.72
N VAL A 167 5.79 -0.02 5.38
CA VAL A 167 6.40 1.08 4.62
C VAL A 167 5.73 2.42 4.93
N GLN A 168 4.42 2.47 5.20
CA GLN A 168 3.73 3.72 5.57
C GLN A 168 4.09 4.24 6.97
N VAL A 169 4.35 3.36 7.94
CA VAL A 169 4.81 3.73 9.29
C VAL A 169 6.27 4.16 9.28
N TYR A 170 7.12 3.47 8.52
CA TYR A 170 8.57 3.72 8.48
C TYR A 170 8.96 4.85 7.51
N GLN A 171 8.16 5.06 6.47
CA GLN A 171 8.38 6.02 5.38
C GLN A 171 9.71 5.83 4.61
N GLY A 172 9.83 6.49 3.45
CA GLY A 172 11.03 6.39 2.61
C GLY A 172 11.10 5.04 1.91
N LEU A 173 12.29 4.46 1.80
CA LEU A 173 12.56 3.13 1.24
C LEU A 173 12.77 2.14 2.37
N VAL A 174 12.07 1.00 2.36
CA VAL A 174 12.10 0.04 3.47
C VAL A 174 12.25 -1.38 2.95
N ALA A 175 13.25 -2.10 3.44
CA ALA A 175 13.38 -3.54 3.31
C ALA A 175 12.67 -4.22 4.48
N MET A 176 11.91 -5.27 4.18
CA MET A 176 11.03 -5.93 5.14
C MET A 176 11.18 -7.43 5.02
N ASP A 177 11.32 -8.10 6.15
CA ASP A 177 11.42 -9.56 6.26
C ASP A 177 10.34 -10.07 7.20
N PHE A 178 9.46 -10.91 6.66
CA PHE A 178 8.35 -11.55 7.37
C PHE A 178 8.60 -13.05 7.61
N SER A 179 9.80 -13.56 7.27
CA SER A 179 10.15 -14.97 7.45
C SER A 179 10.45 -15.34 8.91
N SER A 180 10.83 -14.34 9.71
CA SER A 180 10.99 -14.45 11.16
C SER A 180 10.14 -13.36 11.82
N MET A 181 9.00 -13.77 12.38
CA MET A 181 8.10 -12.90 13.13
C MET A 181 8.29 -13.15 14.61
N GLU A 182 8.37 -12.07 15.39
CA GLU A 182 8.51 -12.12 16.85
C GLU A 182 7.30 -11.46 17.52
N PRO A 183 6.74 -12.05 18.60
CA PRO A 183 5.65 -11.46 19.33
C PRO A 183 6.13 -10.29 20.20
N ILE A 184 5.65 -9.07 19.92
CA ILE A 184 5.91 -7.86 20.68
C ILE A 184 4.56 -7.22 21.05
N GLU A 185 4.30 -7.03 22.34
CA GLU A 185 3.01 -6.48 22.85
C GLU A 185 1.75 -7.21 22.33
N GLY A 186 1.87 -8.51 22.05
CA GLY A 186 0.76 -9.33 21.52
C GLY A 186 0.59 -9.26 20.01
N TYR A 187 1.53 -8.64 19.28
CA TYR A 187 1.53 -8.58 17.83
C TYR A 187 2.75 -9.26 17.23
N GLU A 188 2.54 -10.01 16.16
CA GLU A 188 3.63 -10.58 15.35
C GLU A 188 4.33 -9.47 14.56
N CYS A 189 5.62 -9.27 14.80
CA CYS A 189 6.44 -8.22 14.20
C CYS A 189 7.61 -8.83 13.40
N GLY A 190 7.78 -8.42 12.15
CA GLY A 190 8.92 -8.81 11.32
C GLY A 190 10.13 -7.91 11.50
N LEU A 191 11.15 -8.11 10.67
CA LEU A 191 12.34 -7.26 10.64
C LEU A 191 12.18 -6.18 9.56
N TYR A 192 12.26 -4.91 9.98
CA TYR A 192 12.07 -3.76 9.08
C TYR A 192 13.29 -2.85 9.13
N GLU A 193 13.87 -2.58 7.95
CA GLU A 193 15.08 -1.78 7.81
C GLU A 193 14.84 -0.61 6.84
N SER A 194 14.97 0.61 7.33
CA SER A 194 14.96 1.81 6.50
C SER A 194 16.27 1.91 5.71
N LEU A 195 16.13 1.99 4.38
CA LEU A 195 17.22 2.22 3.45
C LEU A 195 17.24 3.71 3.05
N THR A 196 18.41 4.25 2.67
CA THR A 196 18.45 5.58 2.07
C THR A 196 17.84 5.55 0.66
N ALA A 197 17.01 6.53 0.32
CA ALA A 197 16.40 6.60 -1.01
C ALA A 197 17.42 6.95 -2.12
N ASP A 198 18.60 7.45 -1.75
CA ASP A 198 19.67 7.83 -2.68
C ASP A 198 20.28 6.63 -3.45
N VAL A 199 20.05 5.38 -2.99
CA VAL A 199 20.49 4.16 -3.71
C VAL A 199 19.54 3.77 -4.86
N LEU A 200 18.35 4.38 -4.95
CA LEU A 200 17.42 4.06 -6.02
C LEU A 200 17.91 4.66 -7.34
N PRO A 201 17.93 3.89 -8.45
CA PRO A 201 17.94 4.52 -9.76
C PRO A 201 16.64 5.30 -9.99
N PRO A 202 16.56 6.11 -11.05
CA PRO A 202 15.32 6.79 -11.40
C PRO A 202 14.15 5.79 -11.51
N VAL A 203 13.16 5.96 -10.65
CA VAL A 203 11.94 5.14 -10.57
C VAL A 203 10.75 5.90 -11.13
N TYR A 204 9.77 5.16 -11.64
CA TYR A 204 8.48 5.70 -12.03
C TYR A 204 7.34 4.87 -11.42
N VAL A 205 6.17 5.49 -11.33
CA VAL A 205 4.91 4.79 -11.06
C VAL A 205 3.94 5.15 -12.17
N CYS A 206 3.27 4.16 -12.73
CA CYS A 206 2.14 4.37 -13.63
C CYS A 206 0.89 3.76 -13.04
N TYR A 207 -0.22 4.48 -13.02
CA TYR A 207 -1.49 4.01 -12.47
C TYR A 207 -2.66 4.36 -13.38
N ASP A 208 -3.73 3.59 -13.27
CA ASP A 208 -4.97 3.77 -14.02
C ASP A 208 -5.93 4.71 -13.26
N THR A 209 -6.23 5.89 -13.80
CA THR A 209 -7.13 6.84 -13.14
C THR A 209 -8.58 6.37 -13.09
N GLU A 210 -8.95 5.40 -13.92
CA GLU A 210 -10.31 4.85 -14.03
C GLU A 210 -10.37 3.40 -13.54
N GLY A 211 -9.24 2.83 -13.10
CA GLY A 211 -9.04 1.43 -12.72
C GLY A 211 -9.73 1.00 -11.41
N ALA A 212 -10.81 1.67 -11.02
CA ALA A 212 -11.66 1.33 -9.89
C ALA A 212 -12.54 0.13 -10.27
N LYS A 213 -11.92 -1.04 -10.49
CA LYS A 213 -12.65 -2.31 -10.59
C LYS A 213 -12.06 -3.29 -9.60
N THR A 214 -12.88 -3.59 -8.60
CA THR A 214 -12.71 -4.56 -7.53
C THR A 214 -11.79 -5.71 -7.93
N SER A 215 -10.64 -5.80 -7.24
CA SER A 215 -9.83 -7.01 -7.15
C SER A 215 -10.48 -8.07 -6.24
N ALA A 216 -11.77 -7.92 -5.93
CA ALA A 216 -12.55 -8.88 -5.19
C ALA A 216 -12.88 -10.08 -6.10
N SER A 217 -12.10 -11.14 -5.89
CA SER A 217 -12.36 -12.53 -6.25
C SER A 217 -12.52 -12.89 -7.74
N VAL A 218 -11.47 -13.48 -8.29
CA VAL A 218 -11.63 -14.73 -9.07
C VAL A 218 -10.49 -15.65 -8.64
N HIS A 219 -10.84 -16.87 -8.23
CA HIS A 219 -9.99 -17.89 -7.58
C HIS A 219 -9.83 -17.74 -6.06
N GLY A 220 -9.96 -18.88 -5.37
CA GLY A 220 -9.84 -18.97 -3.91
C GLY A 220 -8.55 -18.36 -3.38
N PRO A 221 -8.47 -18.10 -2.05
CA PRO A 221 -7.32 -17.46 -1.43
C PRO A 221 -6.05 -18.14 -1.92
N LEU A 222 -5.07 -17.37 -2.44
CA LEU A 222 -3.82 -17.93 -2.96
C LEU A 222 -3.19 -18.88 -1.92
N ARG A 223 -3.36 -18.58 -0.62
CA ARG A 223 -2.99 -19.46 0.50
C ARG A 223 -3.56 -20.88 0.41
N THR A 224 -4.83 -21.05 0.05
CA THR A 224 -5.46 -22.36 -0.14
C THR A 224 -4.85 -23.08 -1.35
N ARG A 225 -4.69 -22.36 -2.47
CA ARG A 225 -4.09 -22.94 -3.70
C ARG A 225 -2.64 -23.37 -3.48
N MET A 226 -1.87 -22.58 -2.74
CA MET A 226 -0.48 -22.89 -2.40
C MET A 226 -0.37 -24.12 -1.49
N ALA A 227 -1.30 -24.33 -0.55
CA ALA A 227 -1.28 -25.51 0.32
C ALA A 227 -1.35 -26.83 -0.45
N GLU A 228 -1.96 -26.81 -1.63
CA GLU A 228 -2.20 -27.99 -2.48
C GLU A 228 -1.22 -28.10 -3.66
N ARG A 229 -0.41 -27.08 -3.92
CA ARG A 229 0.45 -26.99 -5.13
C ARG A 229 1.87 -26.56 -4.82
N ALA A 230 2.80 -27.52 -4.93
CA ALA A 230 4.23 -27.31 -4.71
C ALA A 230 4.84 -26.28 -5.68
N ASP A 231 4.38 -26.22 -6.94
CA ASP A 231 4.91 -25.26 -7.92
C ASP A 231 4.57 -23.80 -7.57
N LEU A 232 3.43 -23.56 -6.90
CA LEU A 232 3.07 -22.23 -6.41
C LEU A 232 3.88 -21.84 -5.17
N GLN A 233 4.24 -22.82 -4.33
CA GLN A 233 5.14 -22.62 -3.19
C GLN A 233 6.54 -22.26 -3.68
N GLU A 234 7.09 -23.05 -4.62
CA GLU A 234 8.40 -22.79 -5.24
C GLU A 234 8.44 -21.41 -5.91
N THR A 235 7.39 -21.05 -6.65
CA THR A 235 7.29 -19.71 -7.27
C THR A 235 7.31 -18.60 -6.20
N MET A 236 6.65 -18.81 -5.05
CA MET A 236 6.67 -17.84 -3.95
C MET A 236 8.06 -17.72 -3.30
N GLU A 237 8.75 -18.84 -3.10
CA GLU A 237 10.13 -18.88 -2.60
C GLU A 237 11.08 -18.17 -3.56
N GLN A 238 10.93 -18.40 -4.86
CA GLN A 238 11.69 -17.70 -5.91
C GLN A 238 11.45 -16.19 -5.86
N ILE A 239 10.21 -15.72 -5.69
CA ILE A 239 9.93 -14.28 -5.55
C ILE A 239 10.59 -13.72 -4.28
N ALA A 240 10.51 -14.43 -3.16
CA ALA A 240 11.13 -13.99 -1.91
C ALA A 240 12.66 -13.92 -1.99
N ALA A 241 13.28 -14.82 -2.76
CA ALA A 241 14.72 -14.85 -3.02
C ALA A 241 15.23 -13.66 -3.86
N LEU A 242 14.37 -13.03 -4.67
CA LEU A 242 14.76 -11.83 -5.44
C LEU A 242 15.09 -10.62 -4.55
N VAL A 243 14.57 -10.60 -3.31
CA VAL A 243 14.67 -9.44 -2.42
C VAL A 243 16.10 -9.20 -1.91
N PRO A 244 16.81 -10.21 -1.36
CA PRO A 244 18.23 -10.04 -1.04
C PRO A 244 19.06 -9.68 -2.30
N GLU A 245 18.79 -10.28 -3.46
CA GLU A 245 19.50 -9.92 -4.70
C GLU A 245 19.27 -8.47 -5.12
N ALA A 246 18.05 -7.96 -4.96
CA ALA A 246 17.73 -6.57 -5.26
C ALA A 246 18.36 -5.60 -4.24
N ARG A 247 18.47 -6.01 -2.98
CA ARG A 247 19.21 -5.25 -1.96
C ARG A 247 20.68 -5.14 -2.34
N ASP A 248 21.30 -6.24 -2.76
CA ASP A 248 22.70 -6.24 -3.22
C ASP A 248 22.86 -5.30 -4.42
N ALA A 249 21.99 -5.44 -5.45
CA ALA A 249 22.01 -4.60 -6.64
C ALA A 249 21.86 -3.10 -6.32
N LEU A 250 20.99 -2.73 -5.37
CA LEU A 250 20.85 -1.35 -4.90
C LEU A 250 22.13 -0.87 -4.20
N SER A 251 22.74 -1.69 -3.35
CA SER A 251 23.96 -1.32 -2.61
C SER A 251 25.18 -1.17 -3.52
N GLU A 252 25.24 -1.94 -4.60
CA GLU A 252 26.33 -1.95 -5.58
C GLU A 252 26.12 -0.91 -6.70
N GLY A 253 24.93 -0.30 -6.79
CA GLY A 253 24.55 0.57 -7.91
C GLY A 253 24.37 -0.17 -9.24
N ASP A 254 24.11 -1.49 -9.20
CA ASP A 254 23.88 -2.33 -10.38
C ASP A 254 22.44 -2.17 -10.89
N HIS A 255 22.19 -1.04 -11.56
CA HIS A 255 20.87 -0.72 -12.11
C HIS A 255 20.40 -1.75 -13.16
N PRO A 256 21.24 -2.29 -14.06
CA PRO A 256 20.84 -3.37 -14.97
C PRO A 256 20.37 -4.64 -14.25
N ARG A 257 21.05 -5.06 -13.17
CA ARG A 257 20.61 -6.21 -12.37
C ARG A 257 19.27 -5.93 -11.70
N LEU A 258 19.10 -4.77 -11.08
CA LEU A 258 17.82 -4.38 -10.47
C LEU A 258 16.67 -4.37 -11.50
N HIS A 259 16.93 -3.83 -12.70
CA HIS A 259 15.97 -3.85 -13.81
C HIS A 259 15.49 -5.27 -14.13
N ALA A 260 16.42 -6.21 -14.29
CA ALA A 260 16.10 -7.61 -14.59
C ALA A 260 15.32 -8.29 -13.43
N LEU A 261 15.67 -7.99 -12.18
CA LEU A 261 15.00 -8.53 -11.00
C LEU A 261 13.54 -8.04 -10.88
N ILE A 262 13.30 -6.74 -11.14
CA ILE A 262 11.95 -6.16 -11.18
C ILE A 262 11.10 -6.88 -12.23
N ASP A 263 11.65 -7.10 -13.42
CA ASP A 263 10.93 -7.78 -14.48
C ASP A 263 10.63 -9.24 -14.12
N ARG A 264 11.65 -9.93 -13.61
CA ARG A 264 11.54 -11.32 -13.16
C ARG A 264 10.48 -11.50 -12.09
N ASN A 265 10.33 -10.56 -11.16
CA ASN A 265 9.30 -10.62 -10.14
C ASN A 265 7.90 -10.62 -10.77
N PHE A 266 7.63 -9.79 -11.78
CA PHE A 266 6.33 -9.82 -12.45
C PHE A 266 6.11 -11.14 -13.19
N ASP A 267 7.12 -11.65 -13.88
CA ASP A 267 7.01 -12.89 -14.65
C ASP A 267 6.67 -14.08 -13.74
N LEU A 268 7.33 -14.18 -12.58
CA LEU A 268 7.00 -15.16 -11.54
C LEU A 268 5.59 -14.94 -10.99
N ARG A 269 5.22 -13.69 -10.68
CA ARG A 269 3.89 -13.36 -10.15
C ARG A 269 2.77 -13.69 -11.15
N ALA A 270 3.02 -13.56 -12.45
CA ALA A 270 2.08 -13.95 -13.50
C ALA A 270 1.84 -15.47 -13.54
N GLY A 271 2.72 -16.29 -12.95
CA GLY A 271 2.48 -17.72 -12.72
C GLY A 271 1.56 -18.02 -11.53
N LEU A 272 1.37 -17.07 -10.61
CA LEU A 272 0.54 -17.25 -9.41
C LEU A 272 -0.94 -16.88 -9.62
N TYR A 273 -1.22 -15.99 -10.57
CA TYR A 273 -2.54 -15.41 -10.80
C TYR A 273 -2.87 -15.33 -12.28
N ASP A 274 -4.16 -15.43 -12.60
CA ASP A 274 -4.64 -14.97 -13.90
C ASP A 274 -4.59 -13.44 -13.93
N ILE A 275 -3.80 -12.89 -14.85
CA ILE A 275 -3.58 -11.45 -14.97
C ILE A 275 -4.50 -10.92 -16.06
N ARG A 276 -5.40 -9.99 -15.68
CA ARG A 276 -6.27 -9.30 -16.62
C ARG A 276 -5.47 -8.69 -17.78
N GLU A 277 -6.04 -8.79 -18.98
CA GLU A 277 -5.44 -8.35 -20.23
C GLU A 277 -5.02 -6.87 -20.21
N ASP A 278 -5.83 -6.01 -19.60
CA ASP A 278 -5.54 -4.58 -19.47
C ASP A 278 -4.32 -4.31 -18.58
N HIS A 279 -4.19 -5.03 -17.47
CA HIS A 279 -3.01 -4.92 -16.61
C HIS A 279 -1.75 -5.52 -17.27
N ARG A 280 -1.88 -6.60 -18.04
CA ARG A 280 -0.77 -7.17 -18.82
C ARG A 280 -0.30 -6.19 -19.89
N ARG A 281 -1.22 -5.58 -20.63
CA ARG A 281 -0.94 -4.52 -21.62
C ARG A 281 -0.18 -3.36 -20.99
N MET A 282 -0.50 -2.98 -19.76
CA MET A 282 0.21 -1.91 -19.03
C MET A 282 1.69 -2.24 -18.81
N ILE A 283 2.00 -3.48 -18.42
CA ILE A 283 3.37 -3.96 -18.25
C ILE A 283 4.11 -4.01 -19.57
N GLU A 284 3.50 -4.62 -20.59
CA GLU A 284 4.11 -4.79 -21.91
C GLU A 284 4.37 -3.44 -22.60
N THR A 285 3.47 -2.47 -22.45
CA THR A 285 3.67 -1.11 -22.98
C THR A 285 4.89 -0.44 -22.35
N ALA A 286 5.05 -0.57 -21.03
CA ALA A 286 6.21 -0.02 -20.35
C ALA A 286 7.51 -0.74 -20.75
N ARG A 287 7.54 -2.08 -20.72
CA ARG A 287 8.72 -2.85 -21.16
C ARG A 287 9.08 -2.62 -22.62
N GLY A 288 8.09 -2.37 -23.48
CA GLY A 288 8.29 -2.07 -24.90
C GLY A 288 9.12 -0.80 -25.17
N VAL A 289 9.22 0.12 -24.20
CA VAL A 289 10.12 1.29 -24.27
C VAL A 289 11.45 1.09 -23.52
N GLY A 290 11.73 -0.12 -23.04
CA GLY A 290 12.98 -0.49 -22.40
C GLY A 290 13.11 -0.09 -20.92
N VAL A 291 11.99 0.17 -20.23
CA VAL A 291 11.97 0.30 -18.75
C VAL A 291 11.55 -1.02 -18.12
N SER A 292 12.00 -1.29 -16.89
CA SER A 292 11.48 -2.44 -16.15
C SER A 292 10.07 -2.15 -15.68
N ALA A 293 9.27 -3.17 -15.45
CA ALA A 293 7.90 -3.01 -14.99
C ALA A 293 7.39 -4.22 -14.23
N LYS A 294 6.70 -3.94 -13.12
CA LYS A 294 5.88 -4.90 -12.37
C LYS A 294 4.77 -4.18 -11.64
N PHE A 295 3.82 -4.93 -11.05
CA PHE A 295 2.77 -4.30 -10.25
C PHE A 295 3.34 -3.65 -8.99
N ALA A 296 2.86 -2.42 -8.71
CA ALA A 296 3.15 -1.68 -7.49
C ALA A 296 2.37 -2.21 -6.27
N GLY A 297 1.31 -3.00 -6.50
CA GLY A 297 0.49 -3.63 -5.47
C GLY A 297 -0.31 -4.82 -6.04
N SER A 298 -1.61 -4.87 -5.77
CA SER A 298 -2.50 -5.95 -6.23
C SER A 298 -2.84 -5.88 -7.71
N GLY A 299 -2.88 -4.69 -8.32
CA GLY A 299 -3.19 -4.43 -9.73
C GLY A 299 -3.57 -2.97 -9.96
N GLY A 300 -3.71 -2.53 -11.21
CA GLY A 300 -4.09 -1.15 -11.57
C GLY A 300 -2.98 -0.09 -11.47
N ALA A 301 -1.83 -0.43 -10.87
CA ALA A 301 -0.61 0.38 -10.94
C ALA A 301 0.64 -0.50 -11.10
N ILE A 302 1.62 0.05 -11.81
CA ILE A 302 2.94 -0.53 -12.04
C ILE A 302 4.03 0.41 -11.53
N VAL A 303 5.18 -0.19 -11.20
CA VAL A 303 6.40 0.48 -10.79
C VAL A 303 7.57 -0.12 -11.58
N GLY A 304 8.58 0.70 -11.83
CA GLY A 304 9.76 0.28 -12.54
C GLY A 304 10.87 1.33 -12.53
N THR A 305 11.98 0.98 -13.16
CA THR A 305 13.20 1.82 -13.23
C THR A 305 13.52 2.18 -14.67
N TYR A 306 14.06 3.38 -14.88
CA TYR A 306 14.53 3.88 -16.16
C TYR A 306 15.92 4.51 -16.03
N ASP A 307 16.64 4.65 -17.14
CA ASP A 307 18.04 5.10 -17.14
C ASP A 307 18.24 6.53 -17.64
N THR A 308 17.32 7.06 -18.45
CA THR A 308 17.47 8.34 -19.15
C THR A 308 16.18 9.14 -19.17
N PRO A 309 16.24 10.48 -19.17
CA PRO A 309 15.07 11.34 -19.33
C PRO A 309 14.27 11.04 -20.61
N GLN A 310 14.95 10.73 -21.71
CA GLN A 310 14.32 10.38 -22.99
C GLN A 310 13.50 9.09 -22.88
N ARG A 311 13.99 8.11 -22.12
CA ARG A 311 13.25 6.87 -21.87
C ARG A 311 12.00 7.13 -21.01
N PHE A 312 12.07 8.05 -20.05
CA PHE A 312 10.91 8.48 -19.29
C PHE A 312 9.86 9.20 -20.18
N GLU A 313 10.28 10.08 -21.08
CA GLU A 313 9.37 10.75 -22.03
C GLU A 313 8.72 9.74 -23.01
N ALA A 314 9.50 8.78 -23.51
CA ALA A 314 8.99 7.69 -24.34
C ALA A 314 7.96 6.85 -23.57
N LEU A 315 8.21 6.56 -22.30
CA LEU A 315 7.25 5.88 -21.42
C LEU A 315 5.95 6.67 -21.27
N VAL A 316 6.02 7.96 -20.90
CA VAL A 316 4.83 8.82 -20.76
C VAL A 316 4.00 8.82 -22.05
N THR A 317 4.66 8.94 -23.20
CA THR A 317 4.02 8.95 -24.52
C THR A 317 3.37 7.61 -24.84
N ALA A 318 4.10 6.51 -24.64
CA ALA A 318 3.61 5.16 -24.93
C ALA A 318 2.41 4.80 -24.05
N MET A 319 2.48 5.06 -22.74
CA MET A 319 1.39 4.78 -21.81
C MET A 319 0.13 5.59 -22.13
N SER A 320 0.28 6.90 -22.38
CA SER A 320 -0.86 7.78 -22.71
C SER A 320 -1.51 7.41 -24.04
N ARG A 321 -0.70 6.99 -25.04
CA ARG A 321 -1.21 6.51 -26.34
C ARG A 321 -1.92 5.17 -26.23
N ALA A 322 -1.41 4.27 -25.38
CA ALA A 322 -2.00 2.95 -25.16
C ALA A 322 -3.30 3.02 -24.35
N CYS A 323 -3.42 3.96 -23.41
CA CYS A 323 -4.64 4.21 -22.66
C CYS A 323 -4.70 5.67 -22.15
N PRO A 324 -5.72 6.45 -22.49
CA PRO A 324 -5.89 7.81 -21.98
C PRO A 324 -6.07 7.91 -20.46
N ALA A 325 -6.42 6.82 -19.76
CA ALA A 325 -6.56 6.78 -18.30
C ALA A 325 -5.24 6.48 -17.57
N TRP A 326 -4.18 6.07 -18.27
CA TRP A 326 -2.90 5.79 -17.62
C TRP A 326 -2.11 7.07 -17.38
N ARG A 327 -1.61 7.22 -16.16
CA ARG A 327 -0.80 8.37 -15.73
C ARG A 327 0.52 7.90 -15.16
N VAL A 328 1.62 8.41 -15.74
CA VAL A 328 2.99 8.15 -15.30
C VAL A 328 3.48 9.32 -14.46
N ILE A 329 4.05 9.03 -13.30
CA ILE A 329 4.63 10.02 -12.40
C ILE A 329 6.05 9.61 -11.98
N ARG A 330 6.83 10.61 -11.58
CA ARG A 330 8.04 10.40 -10.77
C ARG A 330 7.63 10.45 -9.29
N PRO A 331 7.84 9.38 -8.52
CA PRO A 331 7.49 9.39 -7.11
C PRO A 331 8.42 10.33 -6.34
N GLN A 332 7.85 11.10 -5.42
CA GLN A 332 8.55 11.92 -4.44
C GLN A 332 8.74 11.09 -3.18
N ILE A 333 9.93 10.52 -3.01
CA ILE A 333 10.21 9.58 -1.91
C ILE A 333 10.77 10.35 -0.72
N PRO A 334 10.18 10.25 0.49
CA PRO A 334 10.76 10.88 1.67
C PRO A 334 12.22 10.48 1.89
N GLY A 335 13.08 11.46 2.14
CA GLY A 335 14.50 11.22 2.39
C GLY A 335 15.39 11.09 1.13
N SER A 336 14.84 11.24 -0.09
CA SER A 336 15.67 11.41 -1.30
C SER A 336 16.18 12.86 -1.41
N ARG A 337 17.43 13.04 -1.85
CA ARG A 337 18.02 14.37 -2.10
C ARG A 337 17.36 15.15 -3.24
#